data_AF-A0A962ME86-F1
#
_entry.id   AF-A0A962ME86-F1
#
_cell.length_a   1.000
_cell.length_b   1.000
_cell.length_c   1.000
_cell.angle_alpha   90.00
_cell.angle_beta   90.00
_cell.angle_gamma   90.00
#
_symmetry.space_group_name_H-M   'P 1'
#
loop_
_entity.id
_entity.type
_entity.pdbx_description
1 polymer ?
#
loop_
_entity_poly.entity_id
_entity_poly.type
_entity_poly.pdbx_seq_one_letter_code
_entity_poly.pdbx_strand_id
1 'polypeptide(L)'
;MQLSPAQLATILQQPGYSVADGSDEAPRPPIHVTESDIAAQLRGRDNRAAGEAFQDELDIYHRQLLLDGVALVHRTDPPMRYIGDGHWVPTGKGPVDYLAIVAGLGVVAFDAKVRSGTAFSIGAKDEHQLQWLRDTVAVGGIAGYLVRWSDYNEVRWHPVATVDGKRVKIAHGTYCDGCQWLDAVRQP
;
A
#
# COMPACT_ATOMS: atom_id res chain seq x y z
N MET A 1 -12.14 -2.00 -23.79
CA MET A 1 -13.28 -1.17 -24.26
C MET A 1 -13.48 -0.08 -23.22
N GLN A 2 -13.06 1.16 -23.49
CA GLN A 2 -13.23 2.29 -22.56
C GLN A 2 -14.63 2.90 -22.77
N LEU A 3 -15.39 3.04 -21.68
CA LEU A 3 -16.67 3.75 -21.70
C LEU A 3 -16.40 5.25 -21.70
N SER A 4 -17.18 6.00 -22.48
CA SER A 4 -17.11 7.45 -22.51
C SER A 4 -17.65 8.06 -21.20
N PRO A 5 -17.23 9.28 -20.84
CA PRO A 5 -17.75 9.99 -19.66
C PRO A 5 -19.29 10.09 -19.62
N ALA A 6 -19.93 10.22 -20.80
CA ALA A 6 -21.38 10.23 -20.91
C ALA A 6 -22.03 8.86 -20.59
N GLN A 7 -21.37 7.77 -20.94
CA GLN A 7 -21.84 6.41 -20.64
C GLN A 7 -21.76 6.09 -19.15
N LEU A 8 -20.76 6.64 -18.45
CA LEU A 8 -20.63 6.49 -16.99
C LEU A 8 -21.70 7.27 -16.22
N ALA A 9 -22.08 8.47 -16.70
CA ALA A 9 -23.14 9.27 -16.09
C ALA A 9 -24.52 8.59 -16.13
N THR A 10 -24.82 7.86 -17.21
CA THR A 10 -26.10 7.13 -17.37
C THR A 10 -26.21 5.91 -16.46
N ILE A 11 -25.08 5.24 -16.15
CA ILE A 11 -25.07 4.07 -15.26
C ILE A 11 -25.38 4.47 -13.81
N LEU A 12 -25.00 5.68 -13.39
CA LEU A 12 -25.24 6.20 -12.05
C LEU A 12 -26.64 6.79 -11.84
N GLN A 13 -27.49 6.83 -12.88
CA GLN A 13 -28.84 7.41 -12.82
C GLN A 13 -29.97 6.36 -12.81
N GLN A 14 -29.69 5.06 -12.63
CA GLN A 14 -30.78 4.08 -12.57
C GLN A 14 -31.63 4.26 -11.30
N PRO A 15 -32.93 4.56 -11.44
CA PRO A 15 -33.84 4.67 -10.30
C PRO A 15 -34.31 3.27 -9.92
N GLY A 16 -33.94 2.79 -8.73
CA GLY A 16 -34.30 1.44 -8.33
C GLY A 16 -33.96 1.08 -6.89
N TYR A 17 -34.36 1.89 -5.91
CA TYR A 17 -34.64 1.40 -4.56
C TYR A 17 -35.51 2.43 -3.82
N SER A 18 -36.81 2.18 -3.75
CA SER A 18 -37.73 2.92 -2.88
C SER A 18 -38.14 1.97 -1.75
N VAL A 19 -37.57 2.20 -0.57
CA VAL A 19 -38.15 1.72 0.69
C VAL A 19 -38.78 2.95 1.32
N ALA A 20 -40.11 3.02 1.29
CA ALA A 20 -40.85 4.07 1.94
C ALA A 20 -40.76 3.84 3.45
N ASP A 21 -39.83 4.55 4.10
CA ASP A 21 -39.81 4.67 5.56
C ASP A 21 -40.09 6.13 5.92
N GLY A 22 -41.13 6.33 6.72
CA GLY A 22 -41.77 7.62 7.00
C GLY A 22 -41.01 8.48 8.00
N SER A 23 -39.74 8.77 7.75
CA SER A 23 -39.01 9.80 8.48
C SER A 23 -39.15 11.14 7.77
N ASP A 24 -39.67 12.13 8.48
CA ASP A 24 -39.83 13.55 8.12
C ASP A 24 -38.46 14.28 7.98
N GLU A 25 -37.45 13.60 7.42
CA GLU A 25 -36.14 14.17 7.11
C GLU A 25 -36.26 14.99 5.83
N ALA A 26 -36.04 16.30 5.93
CA ALA A 26 -35.98 17.17 4.76
C ALA A 26 -35.03 16.57 3.70
N PRO A 27 -35.39 16.59 2.41
CA PRO A 27 -34.56 15.99 1.37
C PRO A 27 -33.15 16.57 1.43
N ARG A 28 -32.15 15.70 1.59
CA ARG A 28 -30.74 16.12 1.61
C ARG A 28 -30.44 16.86 0.31
N PRO A 29 -29.74 18.01 0.38
CA PRO A 29 -29.40 18.76 -0.82
C PRO A 29 -28.58 17.87 -1.79
N PRO A 30 -28.72 18.07 -3.11
CA PRO A 30 -27.96 17.31 -4.09
C PRO A 30 -26.46 17.43 -3.85
N ILE A 31 -25.75 16.30 -3.79
CA ILE A 31 -24.29 16.30 -3.75
C ILE A 31 -23.79 16.68 -5.15
N HIS A 32 -23.18 17.86 -5.27
CA HIS A 32 -22.51 18.28 -6.50
C HIS A 32 -21.16 17.56 -6.63
N VAL A 33 -21.14 16.46 -7.38
CA VAL A 33 -19.90 15.77 -7.75
C VAL A 33 -19.22 16.56 -8.87
N THR A 34 -17.97 16.95 -8.67
CA THR A 34 -17.19 17.70 -9.67
C THR A 34 -16.38 16.75 -10.57
N GLU A 35 -15.97 17.23 -11.75
CA GLU A 35 -15.01 16.49 -12.60
C GLU A 35 -13.70 16.17 -11.88
N SER A 36 -13.25 17.07 -10.98
CA SER A 36 -12.09 16.83 -10.14
C SER A 36 -12.29 15.68 -9.14
N ASP A 37 -13.50 15.51 -8.61
CA ASP A 37 -13.82 14.39 -7.70
C ASP A 37 -13.78 13.07 -8.44
N ILE A 38 -14.36 13.02 -9.65
CA ILE A 38 -14.34 11.84 -10.52
C ILE A 38 -12.89 11.47 -10.87
N ALA A 39 -12.08 12.44 -11.28
CA ALA A 39 -10.68 12.21 -11.61
C ALA A 39 -9.87 11.73 -10.39
N ALA A 40 -10.15 12.25 -9.19
CA ALA A 40 -9.52 11.80 -7.95
C ALA A 40 -9.91 10.36 -7.59
N GLN A 41 -11.19 10.00 -7.74
CA GLN A 41 -11.68 8.64 -7.52
C GLN A 41 -11.06 7.63 -8.49
N LEU A 42 -10.97 7.99 -9.78
CA LEU A 42 -10.33 7.14 -10.80
C LEU A 42 -8.85 6.91 -10.47
N ARG A 43 -8.09 7.97 -10.16
CA ARG A 43 -6.69 7.84 -9.71
C ARG A 43 -6.56 6.96 -8.46
N GLY A 44 -7.50 7.10 -7.51
CA GLY A 44 -7.52 6.27 -6.30
C GLY A 44 -7.71 4.78 -6.62
N ARG A 45 -8.58 4.47 -7.58
CA ARG A 45 -8.82 3.10 -8.06
C ARG A 45 -7.61 2.52 -8.78
N ASP A 46 -6.99 3.30 -9.67
CA ASP A 46 -5.83 2.86 -10.45
C ASP A 46 -4.63 2.60 -9.53
N ASN A 47 -4.38 3.49 -8.57
CA ASN A 47 -3.32 3.30 -7.56
C ASN A 47 -3.56 2.08 -6.69
N ARG A 48 -4.82 1.81 -6.34
CA ARG A 48 -5.19 0.61 -5.57
C ARG A 48 -4.93 -0.66 -6.38
N ALA A 49 -5.39 -0.71 -7.63
CA ALA A 49 -5.16 -1.85 -8.51
C ALA A 49 -3.66 -2.10 -8.74
N ALA A 50 -2.87 -1.04 -8.92
CA ALA A 50 -1.41 -1.17 -9.05
C ALA A 50 -0.74 -1.67 -7.76
N GLY A 51 -1.24 -1.23 -6.60
CA GLY A 51 -0.79 -1.73 -5.30
C GLY A 51 -1.11 -3.21 -5.10
N GLU A 52 -2.34 -3.63 -5.43
CA GLU A 52 -2.79 -5.03 -5.37
C GLU A 52 -1.94 -5.91 -6.32
N ALA A 53 -1.71 -5.48 -7.56
CA ALA A 53 -0.86 -6.21 -8.49
C ALA A 53 0.59 -6.35 -7.99
N PHE A 54 1.16 -5.29 -7.41
CA PHE A 54 2.52 -5.36 -6.86
C PHE A 54 2.60 -6.30 -5.65
N GLN A 55 1.54 -6.34 -4.84
CA GLN A 55 1.42 -7.28 -3.73
C GLN A 55 1.40 -8.73 -4.23
N ASP A 56 0.64 -9.04 -5.29
CA ASP A 56 0.58 -10.39 -5.88
C ASP A 56 1.96 -10.84 -6.39
N GLU A 57 2.71 -9.93 -7.02
CA GLU A 57 4.09 -10.20 -7.47
C GLU A 57 5.03 -10.49 -6.28
N LEU A 58 4.87 -9.75 -5.18
CA LEU A 58 5.63 -9.99 -3.95
C LEU A 58 5.29 -11.34 -3.33
N ASP A 59 4.00 -11.69 -3.26
CA ASP A 59 3.54 -12.96 -2.68
C ASP A 59 4.10 -14.17 -3.45
N ILE A 60 4.22 -14.07 -4.78
CA ILE A 60 4.88 -15.09 -5.63
C ILE A 60 6.37 -15.20 -5.28
N TYR A 61 7.07 -14.07 -5.22
CA TYR A 61 8.51 -14.06 -4.90
C TYR A 61 8.80 -14.55 -3.48
N HIS A 62 8.01 -14.12 -2.49
CA HIS A 62 8.14 -14.54 -1.10
C HIS A 62 7.91 -16.04 -0.93
N ARG A 63 6.96 -16.62 -1.67
CA ARG A 63 6.76 -18.06 -1.72
C ARG A 63 8.00 -18.77 -2.26
N GLN A 64 8.62 -18.24 -3.31
CA GLN A 64 9.86 -18.79 -3.86
C GLN A 64 11.00 -18.76 -2.83
N LEU A 65 11.19 -17.62 -2.14
CA LEU A 65 12.20 -17.51 -1.07
C LEU A 65 12.01 -18.55 0.04
N LEU A 66 10.76 -18.87 0.39
CA LEU A 66 10.46 -19.91 1.37
C LEU A 66 10.81 -21.31 0.85
N LEU A 67 10.44 -21.63 -0.39
CA LEU A 67 10.73 -22.92 -1.02
C LEU A 67 12.24 -23.15 -1.16
N ASP A 68 13.00 -22.09 -1.42
CA ASP A 68 14.46 -22.14 -1.53
C ASP A 68 15.18 -22.17 -0.16
N GLY A 69 14.44 -22.08 0.95
CA GLY A 69 15.01 -22.05 2.29
C GLY A 69 15.80 -20.77 2.60
N VAL A 70 15.54 -19.69 1.86
CA VAL A 70 16.30 -18.42 1.95
C VAL A 70 15.66 -17.45 2.94
N ALA A 71 14.32 -17.33 2.91
CA ALA A 71 13.61 -16.44 3.82
C ALA A 71 12.18 -16.91 4.10
N LEU A 72 11.72 -16.69 5.33
CA LEU A 72 10.32 -16.76 5.70
C LEU A 72 9.77 -15.34 5.77
N VAL A 73 8.88 -14.97 4.84
CA VAL A 73 8.27 -13.63 4.78
C VAL A 73 6.79 -13.72 5.15
N HIS A 74 6.36 -12.85 6.06
CA HIS A 74 4.98 -12.72 6.49
C HIS A 74 4.45 -11.32 6.18
N ARG A 75 3.29 -11.27 5.52
CA ARG A 75 2.48 -10.05 5.48
C ARG A 75 1.86 -9.83 6.85
N THR A 76 1.82 -8.59 7.29
CA THR A 76 1.14 -8.21 8.53
C THR A 76 -0.19 -7.55 8.21
N ASP A 77 -1.15 -7.73 9.11
CA ASP A 77 -2.43 -7.04 9.07
C ASP A 77 -2.53 -6.11 10.29
N PRO A 78 -3.28 -4.99 10.18
CA PRO A 78 -3.61 -4.21 11.36
C PRO A 78 -4.38 -5.06 12.37
N PRO A 79 -4.39 -4.67 13.67
CA PRO A 79 -5.17 -5.39 14.67
C PRO A 79 -6.66 -5.38 14.30
N MET A 80 -7.23 -6.58 14.13
CA MET A 80 -8.62 -6.78 13.73
C MET A 80 -9.50 -7.15 14.94
N ARG A 81 -10.75 -6.67 14.94
CA ARG A 81 -11.79 -7.07 15.90
C ARG A 81 -12.98 -7.66 15.16
N TYR A 82 -13.42 -8.82 15.62
CA TYR A 82 -14.68 -9.42 15.20
C TYR A 82 -15.86 -8.64 15.80
N ILE A 83 -16.82 -8.24 14.97
CA ILE A 83 -18.00 -7.47 15.41
C ILE A 83 -19.32 -8.25 15.29
N GLY A 84 -19.27 -9.54 14.95
CA GLY A 84 -20.45 -10.38 14.69
C GLY A 84 -20.70 -10.60 13.20
N ASP A 85 -21.61 -11.53 12.88
CA ASP A 85 -22.11 -11.81 11.51
C ASP A 85 -21.04 -12.06 10.44
N GLY A 86 -19.90 -12.64 10.82
CA GLY A 86 -18.79 -12.86 9.89
C GLY A 86 -17.97 -11.61 9.56
N HIS A 87 -18.23 -10.47 10.20
CA HIS A 87 -17.57 -9.20 9.93
C HIS A 87 -16.42 -8.90 10.90
N TRP A 88 -15.34 -8.36 10.32
CA TRP A 88 -14.13 -7.93 11.02
C TRP A 88 -13.82 -6.47 10.69
N VAL A 89 -13.39 -5.70 11.68
CA VAL A 89 -12.99 -4.29 11.49
C VAL A 89 -11.59 -4.05 12.04
N PRO A 90 -10.76 -3.22 11.37
CA PRO A 90 -9.51 -2.74 11.96
C PRO A 90 -9.78 -1.92 13.22
N THR A 91 -8.96 -2.11 14.26
CA THR A 91 -9.09 -1.42 15.57
C THR A 91 -7.93 -0.49 15.88
N GLY A 92 -6.91 -0.48 15.05
CA GLY A 92 -5.71 0.29 15.29
C GLY A 92 -4.82 0.32 14.07
N LYS A 93 -3.68 0.99 14.26
CA LYS A 93 -2.60 1.06 13.30
C LYS A 93 -1.79 -0.24 13.38
N GLY A 94 -1.57 -0.89 12.24
CA GLY A 94 -0.76 -2.11 12.15
C GLY A 94 0.74 -1.81 12.20
N PRO A 95 1.59 -2.83 12.19
CA PRO A 95 3.01 -2.65 11.93
C PRO A 95 3.23 -2.33 10.44
N VAL A 96 4.45 -2.54 9.96
CA VAL A 96 4.80 -2.43 8.53
C VAL A 96 4.24 -3.61 7.75
N ASP A 97 4.01 -3.44 6.44
CA ASP A 97 3.33 -4.44 5.60
C ASP A 97 3.98 -5.83 5.65
N TYR A 98 5.31 -5.93 5.78
CA TYR A 98 6.04 -7.21 5.75
C TYR A 98 7.10 -7.33 6.85
N LEU A 99 7.20 -8.54 7.40
CA LEU A 99 8.28 -8.99 8.26
C LEU A 99 8.90 -10.26 7.68
N ALA A 100 10.22 -10.31 7.58
CA ALA A 100 10.94 -11.46 7.07
C ALA A 100 12.01 -11.94 8.06
N ILE A 101 12.19 -13.25 8.15
CA ILE A 101 13.34 -13.90 8.78
C ILE A 101 14.19 -14.48 7.65
N VAL A 102 15.39 -13.94 7.47
CA VAL A 102 16.27 -14.24 6.34
C VAL A 102 17.51 -15.00 6.83
N ALA A 103 17.80 -16.13 6.18
CA ALA A 103 18.97 -16.94 6.50
C ALA A 103 20.27 -16.12 6.32
N GLY A 104 21.06 -16.04 7.39
CA GLY A 104 22.32 -15.30 7.42
C GLY A 104 22.21 -13.78 7.58
N LEU A 105 21.00 -13.20 7.51
CA LEU A 105 20.78 -11.74 7.63
C LEU A 105 19.98 -11.35 8.88
N GLY A 106 19.13 -12.24 9.40
CA GLY A 106 18.26 -11.95 10.55
C GLY A 106 16.90 -11.37 10.14
N VAL A 107 16.39 -10.40 10.91
CA VAL A 107 15.05 -9.83 10.70
C VAL A 107 15.11 -8.68 9.70
N VAL A 108 14.24 -8.73 8.70
CA VAL A 108 14.01 -7.62 7.73
C VAL A 108 12.56 -7.16 7.84
N ALA A 109 12.33 -5.88 8.10
CA ALA A 109 11.00 -5.28 8.16
C ALA A 109 10.84 -4.25 7.05
N PHE A 110 9.75 -4.30 6.29
CA PHE A 110 9.54 -3.31 5.24
C PHE A 110 8.09 -3.05 4.92
N ASP A 111 7.89 -1.89 4.32
CA ASP A 111 6.60 -1.42 3.84
C ASP A 111 6.67 -1.26 2.31
N ALA A 112 5.64 -1.73 1.59
CA ALA A 112 5.68 -1.80 0.13
C ALA A 112 4.72 -0.78 -0.48
N LYS A 113 5.24 0.14 -1.31
CA LYS A 113 4.43 1.21 -1.90
C LYS A 113 4.56 1.27 -3.42
N VAL A 114 3.48 1.62 -4.09
CA VAL A 114 3.50 2.06 -5.50
C VAL A 114 3.33 3.57 -5.54
N ARG A 115 4.23 4.27 -6.24
CA ARG A 115 4.30 5.74 -6.26
C ARG A 115 4.70 6.25 -7.64
N SER A 116 4.22 7.43 -8.00
CA SER A 116 4.72 8.22 -9.14
C SER A 116 5.60 9.37 -8.66
N GLY A 117 6.29 10.03 -9.58
CA GLY A 117 7.22 11.12 -9.33
C GLY A 117 8.59 10.69 -8.83
N THR A 118 9.40 11.65 -8.42
CA THR A 118 10.77 11.43 -7.93
C THR A 118 10.86 11.25 -6.41
N ALA A 119 9.78 11.51 -5.69
CA ALA A 119 9.72 11.42 -4.25
C ALA A 119 8.28 11.34 -3.75
N PHE A 120 8.08 10.79 -2.54
CA PHE A 120 6.84 10.93 -1.79
C PHE A 120 7.12 11.29 -0.34
N SER A 121 6.11 11.88 0.32
CA SER A 121 6.15 12.16 1.75
C SER A 121 5.27 11.16 2.50
N ILE A 122 5.77 10.66 3.62
CA ILE A 122 5.06 9.81 4.55
C ILE A 122 4.03 10.69 5.27
N GLY A 123 2.75 10.38 5.08
CA GLY A 123 1.66 11.14 5.69
C GLY A 123 1.52 10.85 7.19
N ALA A 124 0.84 11.73 7.92
CA ALA A 124 0.62 11.58 9.36
C ALA A 124 -0.02 10.24 9.76
N LYS A 125 -0.86 9.69 8.88
CA LYS A 125 -1.46 8.37 9.10
C LYS A 125 -0.41 7.25 9.14
N ASP A 126 0.67 7.35 8.38
CA ASP A 126 1.70 6.31 8.14
C ASP A 126 2.96 6.50 9.01
N GLU A 127 3.03 7.55 9.84
CA GLU A 127 4.19 7.82 10.71
C GLU A 127 4.53 6.68 11.68
N HIS A 128 3.51 5.95 12.10
CA HIS A 128 3.68 4.77 12.93
C HIS A 128 4.49 3.67 12.23
N GLN A 129 4.31 3.47 10.91
CA GLN A 129 5.09 2.51 10.14
C GLN A 129 6.55 2.95 10.05
N LEU A 130 6.80 4.25 9.85
CA LEU A 130 8.17 4.80 9.87
C LEU A 130 8.84 4.58 11.23
N GLN A 131 8.11 4.77 12.33
CA GLN A 131 8.64 4.49 13.67
C GLN A 131 8.97 3.01 13.84
N TRP A 132 8.09 2.09 13.40
CA TRP A 132 8.36 0.64 13.39
C TRP A 132 9.64 0.27 12.64
N LEU A 133 9.87 0.86 11.46
CA LEU A 133 11.11 0.62 10.69
C LEU A 133 12.35 1.10 11.45
N ARG A 134 12.28 2.28 12.08
CA ARG A 134 13.38 2.83 12.89
C ARG A 134 13.67 1.97 14.12
N ASP A 135 12.63 1.54 14.82
CA ASP A 135 12.77 0.68 16.00
C ASP A 135 13.36 -0.68 15.64
N THR A 136 12.98 -1.23 14.47
CA THR A 136 13.57 -2.47 13.95
C THR A 136 15.08 -2.35 13.75
N VAL A 137 15.55 -1.25 13.15
CA VAL A 137 16.99 -1.00 13.00
C VAL A 137 17.67 -0.78 14.36
N ALA A 138 17.01 -0.09 15.29
CA ALA A 138 17.55 0.16 16.63
C ALA A 138 17.82 -1.14 17.42
N VAL A 139 17.08 -2.22 17.13
CA VAL A 139 17.30 -3.55 17.74
C VAL A 139 18.17 -4.49 16.89
N GLY A 140 18.83 -3.96 15.85
CA GLY A 140 19.77 -4.71 15.01
C GLY A 140 19.15 -5.43 13.82
N GLY A 141 17.89 -5.17 13.48
CA GLY A 141 17.28 -5.63 12.24
C GLY A 141 17.61 -4.74 11.04
N ILE A 142 17.16 -5.16 9.87
CA ILE A 142 17.21 -4.36 8.64
C ILE A 142 15.81 -3.82 8.36
N ALA A 143 15.68 -2.54 8.01
CA ALA A 143 14.38 -2.01 7.67
C ALA A 143 14.39 -0.98 6.56
N GLY A 144 13.30 -0.88 5.81
CA GLY A 144 13.19 0.05 4.70
C GLY A 144 11.82 0.07 4.02
N TYR A 145 11.79 0.74 2.86
CA TYR A 145 10.65 0.75 1.96
C TYR A 145 11.01 0.02 0.67
N LEU A 146 10.10 -0.81 0.18
CA LEU A 146 10.17 -1.36 -1.16
C LEU A 146 9.20 -0.59 -2.06
N VAL A 147 9.75 0.20 -2.98
CA VAL A 147 8.94 1.18 -3.72
C VAL A 147 8.99 0.87 -5.21
N ARG A 148 7.82 0.65 -5.81
CA ARG A 148 7.63 0.67 -7.26
C ARG A 148 7.38 2.12 -7.70
N TRP A 149 8.29 2.66 -8.49
CA TRP A 149 8.21 3.99 -9.09
C TRP A 149 7.61 3.88 -10.50
N SER A 150 6.30 4.09 -10.60
CA SER A 150 5.51 3.85 -11.81
C SER A 150 6.02 4.64 -13.02
N ASP A 151 6.44 5.90 -12.82
CA ASP A 151 6.92 6.77 -13.91
C ASP A 151 8.25 6.29 -14.52
N TYR A 152 8.97 5.43 -13.79
CA TYR A 152 10.28 4.91 -14.18
C TYR A 152 10.21 3.41 -14.51
N ASN A 153 9.09 2.75 -14.20
CA ASN A 153 8.94 1.29 -14.26
C ASN A 153 10.06 0.55 -13.50
N GLU A 154 10.43 1.07 -12.33
CA GLU A 154 11.50 0.53 -11.50
C GLU A 154 10.98 0.16 -10.11
N VAL A 155 11.55 -0.87 -9.52
CA VAL A 155 11.40 -1.18 -8.10
C VAL A 155 12.72 -0.88 -7.40
N ARG A 156 12.65 -0.22 -6.24
CA ARG A 156 13.83 0.14 -5.46
C ARG A 156 13.66 -0.16 -3.99
N TRP A 157 14.71 -0.66 -3.37
CA TRP A 157 14.85 -0.76 -1.92
C TRP A 157 15.39 0.54 -1.34
N HIS A 158 14.71 1.10 -0.35
CA HIS A 158 15.11 2.32 0.37
C HIS A 158 15.37 1.97 1.83
N PRO A 159 16.63 1.84 2.27
CA PRO A 159 16.93 1.65 3.68
C PRO A 159 16.32 2.78 4.51
N VAL A 160 15.79 2.50 5.70
CA VAL A 160 15.12 3.53 6.53
C VAL A 160 16.06 4.69 6.88
N ALA A 161 17.38 4.45 6.91
CA ALA A 161 18.40 5.47 7.11
C ALA A 161 18.45 6.53 6.01
N THR A 162 17.95 6.25 4.80
CA THR A 162 17.93 7.20 3.67
C THR A 162 16.68 8.07 3.64
N VAL A 163 15.74 7.84 4.56
CA VAL A 163 14.49 8.59 4.70
C VAL A 163 14.77 9.93 5.38
N ASP A 164 14.71 11.00 4.60
CA ASP A 164 14.99 12.37 5.00
C ASP A 164 13.77 12.97 5.71
N GLY A 165 13.77 12.88 7.05
CA GLY A 165 12.65 13.26 7.90
C GLY A 165 11.44 12.35 7.70
N LYS A 166 10.61 12.69 6.70
CA LYS A 166 9.42 11.95 6.25
C LYS A 166 9.41 11.72 4.74
N ARG A 167 10.51 11.99 4.03
CA ARG A 167 10.55 11.98 2.57
C ARG A 167 11.39 10.83 2.05
N VAL A 168 10.82 10.06 1.12
CA VAL A 168 11.49 9.00 0.37
C VAL A 168 11.71 9.50 -1.06
N LYS A 169 12.94 9.41 -1.57
CA LYS A 169 13.34 9.94 -2.88
C LYS A 169 13.90 8.80 -3.73
N ILE A 170 13.51 8.70 -5.01
CA ILE A 170 13.96 7.63 -5.91
C ILE A 170 15.49 7.50 -5.96
N ALA A 171 16.20 8.64 -5.95
CA ALA A 171 17.66 8.71 -6.00
C ALA A 171 18.37 8.08 -4.80
N HIS A 172 17.67 7.80 -3.71
CA HIS A 172 18.23 7.20 -2.50
C HIS A 172 18.00 5.68 -2.41
N GLY A 173 17.34 5.09 -3.41
CA GLY A 173 17.01 3.67 -3.41
C GLY A 173 17.95 2.85 -4.29
N THR A 174 18.27 1.65 -3.84
CA THR A 174 18.98 0.63 -4.60
C THR A 174 18.02 -0.06 -5.55
N TYR A 175 18.38 -0.21 -6.82
CA TYR A 175 17.56 -0.90 -7.82
C TYR A 175 17.33 -2.37 -7.44
N CYS A 176 16.12 -2.86 -7.68
CA CYS A 176 15.74 -4.27 -7.58
C CYS A 176 15.31 -4.76 -8.96
N ASP A 177 15.74 -5.96 -9.36
CA ASP A 177 15.21 -6.59 -10.55
C ASP A 177 13.78 -7.09 -10.28
N GLY A 178 12.78 -6.32 -10.74
CA GLY A 178 11.38 -6.55 -10.38
C GLY A 178 11.19 -6.51 -8.86
N CYS A 179 10.54 -7.53 -8.29
CA CYS A 179 10.28 -7.60 -6.85
C CYS A 179 11.41 -8.23 -6.01
N GLN A 180 12.59 -8.50 -6.61
CA GLN A 180 13.71 -9.19 -5.97
C GLN A 180 14.50 -8.28 -5.02
N TRP A 181 13.88 -7.93 -3.90
CA TRP A 181 14.43 -6.98 -2.92
C TRP A 181 15.63 -7.52 -2.15
N LEU A 182 15.78 -8.85 -2.02
CA LEU A 182 16.78 -9.45 -1.15
C LEU A 182 18.22 -9.14 -1.58
N ASP A 183 18.46 -9.09 -2.89
CA ASP A 183 19.79 -8.76 -3.42
C ASP A 183 20.18 -7.31 -3.11
N ALA A 184 19.22 -6.40 -3.15
CA ALA A 184 19.42 -5.01 -2.77
C ALA A 184 19.65 -4.86 -1.25
N VAL A 185 18.99 -5.68 -0.43
CA VAL A 185 19.18 -5.70 1.03
C VAL A 185 20.54 -6.25 1.46
N ARG A 186 21.11 -7.19 0.68
CA ARG A 186 22.43 -7.78 0.95
C ARG A 186 23.60 -6.86 0.62
N GLN A 187 23.37 -5.81 -0.15
CA GLN A 187 24.40 -4.85 -0.48
C GLN A 187 24.61 -3.91 0.72
N PRO A 188 25.85 -3.81 1.24
CA PRO A 188 26.19 -2.98 2.40
C PRO A 188 26.02 -1.48 2.13
#